data_AF-A0A813WEF0-F1
#
_entry.id   AF-A0A813WEF0-F1
#
_cell.length_a   1.000
_cell.length_b   1.000
_cell.length_c   1.000
_cell.angle_alpha   90.00
_cell.angle_beta   90.00
_cell.angle_gamma   90.00
#
_symmetry.space_group_name_H-M   'P 1'
#
loop_
_entity.id
_entity.type
_entity.pdbx_description
1 polymer ?
#
loop_
_entity_poly.entity_id
_entity_poly.type
_entity_poly.pdbx_seq_one_letter_code
_entity_poly.pdbx_strand_id
1 'polypeptide(L)'
;MDEHISWLEEFIQEASVILKEFTNEQLDIIQQIFQQNQYIDNDINILLANQFNTEPICILLCFDYYRLIVHVDNRRRRHFAHVAA
;
A
#
# COMPACT_ATOMS: atom_id res chain seq x y z
N MET A 1 -0.03 -24.02 -6.91
CA MET A 1 0.86 -22.89 -7.23
C MET A 1 0.03 -21.69 -7.70
N ASP A 2 -1.14 -21.93 -8.31
CA ASP A 2 -2.04 -20.90 -8.85
C ASP A 2 -2.82 -20.07 -7.81
N GLU A 3 -3.16 -20.64 -6.64
CA GLU A 3 -4.00 -19.94 -5.64
C GLU A 3 -3.35 -18.66 -5.08
N HIS A 4 -2.03 -18.67 -4.88
CA HIS A 4 -1.32 -17.50 -4.38
C HIS A 4 -1.17 -16.38 -5.42
N ILE A 5 -1.17 -16.75 -6.71
CA ILE A 5 -1.09 -15.78 -7.81
C ILE A 5 -2.47 -15.15 -7.99
N SER A 6 -3.55 -15.95 -7.98
CA SER A 6 -4.94 -15.45 -8.05
C SER A 6 -5.23 -14.43 -6.97
N TRP A 7 -4.89 -14.75 -5.72
CA TRP A 7 -5.13 -13.83 -4.59
C TRP A 7 -4.37 -12.51 -4.73
N LEU A 8 -3.12 -12.54 -5.19
CA LEU A 8 -2.32 -11.32 -5.35
C LEU A 8 -2.86 -10.44 -6.49
N GLU A 9 -3.31 -11.06 -7.58
CA GLU A 9 -3.94 -10.34 -8.70
C GLU A 9 -5.26 -9.70 -8.26
N GLU A 10 -6.11 -10.45 -7.54
CA GLU A 10 -7.35 -9.95 -6.93
C GLU A 10 -7.06 -8.78 -5.99
N PHE A 11 -6.11 -8.93 -5.07
CA PHE A 11 -5.69 -7.86 -4.16
C PHE A 11 -5.24 -6.60 -4.90
N ILE A 12 -4.39 -6.74 -5.93
CA ILE A 12 -3.91 -5.58 -6.71
C ILE A 12 -5.07 -4.89 -7.43
N GLN A 13 -6.03 -5.65 -7.97
CA GLN A 13 -7.21 -5.07 -8.62
C GLN A 13 -8.09 -4.31 -7.63
N GLU A 14 -8.40 -4.91 -6.48
CA GLU A 14 -9.20 -4.28 -5.42
C GLU A 14 -8.53 -3.01 -4.88
N ALA A 15 -7.23 -3.11 -4.53
CA ALA A 15 -6.46 -1.97 -4.07
C ALA A 15 -6.41 -0.85 -5.13
N SER A 16 -6.28 -1.19 -6.42
CA SER A 16 -6.27 -0.20 -7.50
C SER A 16 -7.61 0.52 -7.69
N VAL A 17 -8.73 -0.13 -7.40
CA VAL A 17 -10.05 0.52 -7.41
C VAL A 17 -10.14 1.50 -6.24
N ILE A 18 -9.79 1.04 -5.04
CA ILE A 18 -9.86 1.86 -3.83
C ILE A 18 -8.91 3.07 -3.90
N LEU A 19 -7.69 2.88 -4.39
CA LEU A 19 -6.71 3.96 -4.53
C LEU A 19 -7.18 5.08 -5.47
N LYS A 20 -8.08 4.79 -6.43
CA LYS A 20 -8.66 5.81 -7.31
C LYS A 20 -9.70 6.68 -6.62
N GLU A 21 -10.29 6.21 -5.52
CA GLU A 21 -11.25 6.98 -4.73
C GLU A 21 -10.56 8.04 -3.86
N PHE A 22 -9.25 7.91 -3.61
CA PHE A 22 -8.48 8.89 -2.88
C PHE A 22 -7.99 10.03 -3.80
N THR A 23 -7.99 11.25 -3.26
CA THR A 23 -7.30 12.36 -3.92
C THR A 23 -5.79 12.19 -3.81
N ASN A 24 -5.02 12.83 -4.72
CA ASN A 24 -3.56 12.82 -4.64
C ASN A 24 -3.05 13.36 -3.30
N GLU A 25 -3.71 14.38 -2.73
CA GLU A 25 -3.35 14.95 -1.43
C GLU A 25 -3.54 13.93 -0.29
N GLN A 26 -4.64 13.17 -0.32
CA GLN A 26 -4.87 12.11 0.68
C GLN A 26 -3.83 10.99 0.55
N LEU A 27 -3.51 10.57 -0.69
CA LEU A 27 -2.47 9.58 -0.95
C LEU A 27 -1.09 10.06 -0.48
N ASP A 28 -0.76 11.34 -0.72
CA ASP A 28 0.50 11.93 -0.25
C ASP A 28 0.61 11.92 1.28
N ILE A 29 -0.48 12.21 2.01
CA ILE A 29 -0.52 12.14 3.47
C ILE A 29 -0.31 10.69 3.94
N ILE A 30 -1.06 9.73 3.38
CA ILE A 30 -0.94 8.31 3.72
C ILE A 30 0.49 7.82 3.45
N GLN A 31 1.07 8.21 2.31
CA GLN A 31 2.43 7.83 1.94
C GLN A 31 3.47 8.43 2.90
N GLN A 32 3.34 9.70 3.29
CA GLN A 32 4.24 10.32 4.27
C GLN A 32 4.20 9.59 5.62
N ILE A 33 3.00 9.23 6.09
CA ILE A 33 2.84 8.45 7.32
C ILE A 33 3.50 7.08 7.16
N PHE A 34 3.30 6.40 6.02
CA PHE A 34 3.93 5.11 5.73
C PHE A 34 5.47 5.19 5.69
N GLN A 35 6.03 6.25 5.11
CA GLN A 35 7.48 6.46 5.05
C GLN A 35 8.08 6.66 6.44
N GLN A 36 7.39 7.38 7.33
CA GLN A 36 7.80 7.55 8.72
C GLN A 36 7.58 6.28 9.54
N ASN A 37 6.47 5.59 9.29
CA ASN A 37 6.01 4.42 10.04
C ASN A 37 5.54 3.34 9.07
N GLN A 38 6.28 2.23 8.97
CA GLN A 38 5.93 1.11 8.09
C GLN A 38 4.61 0.40 8.47
N TYR A 39 4.06 0.75 9.63
CA TYR A 39 2.80 0.28 10.19
C TYR A 39 1.99 1.49 10.65
N ILE A 40 0.67 1.40 10.48
CA ILE A 40 -0.26 2.40 11.00
C ILE A 40 -0.83 1.93 12.33
N ASP A 41 -0.84 2.83 13.31
CA ASP A 41 -1.54 2.61 14.57
C ASP A 41 -3.06 2.65 14.35
N ASN A 42 -3.82 1.87 15.12
CA ASN A 42 -5.27 1.78 14.94
C ASN A 42 -6.00 3.11 15.17
N ASP A 43 -5.53 3.94 16.11
CA ASP A 43 -6.15 5.24 16.38
C ASP A 43 -5.91 6.22 15.24
N ILE A 44 -4.70 6.19 14.66
CA ILE A 44 -4.34 6.98 13.47
C ILE A 44 -5.17 6.52 12.28
N ASN A 45 -5.35 5.20 12.11
CA ASN A 45 -6.15 4.63 11.03
C ASN A 45 -7.60 5.14 11.08
N ILE A 46 -8.23 5.05 12.26
CA ILE A 46 -9.60 5.54 12.47
C ILE A 46 -9.69 7.06 12.25
N LEU A 47 -8.70 7.82 12.71
CA LEU A 47 -8.67 9.27 12.52
C LEU A 47 -8.63 9.65 11.02
N LEU A 48 -7.73 9.02 10.25
CA LEU A 48 -7.61 9.27 8.81
C LEU A 48 -8.87 8.85 8.06
N ALA A 49 -9.45 7.70 8.41
CA ALA A 49 -10.69 7.22 7.81
C ALA A 49 -11.84 8.23 7.97
N ASN A 50 -12.01 8.76 9.18
CA ASN A 50 -12.99 9.82 9.45
C ASN A 50 -12.68 11.11 8.69
N GLN A 51 -11.41 11.54 8.66
CA GLN A 51 -11.00 12.77 7.97
C GLN A 51 -11.20 12.67 6.45
N PHE A 52 -10.97 11.50 5.87
CA PHE A 52 -11.09 11.25 4.44
C PHE A 52 -12.49 10.78 4.03
N ASN A 53 -13.43 10.69 4.99
CA ASN A 53 -14.78 10.20 4.78
C ASN A 53 -14.80 8.84 4.05
N THR A 54 -14.00 7.90 4.56
CA THR A 54 -13.85 6.54 4.02
C THR A 54 -13.84 5.52 5.15
N GLU A 55 -13.89 4.23 4.80
CA GLU A 55 -13.81 3.16 5.79
C GLU A 55 -12.35 2.90 6.22
N PRO A 56 -12.08 2.54 7.49
CA PRO A 56 -10.72 2.25 7.97
C PRO A 56 -10.00 1.15 7.17
N ILE A 57 -10.75 0.22 6.57
CA ILE A 57 -10.17 -0.83 5.73
C ILE A 57 -9.51 -0.26 4.47
N CYS A 58 -10.03 0.83 3.90
CA CYS A 58 -9.45 1.47 2.72
C CYS A 58 -8.06 2.05 3.01
N ILE A 59 -7.85 2.62 4.19
CA ILE A 59 -6.56 3.13 4.63
C ILE A 59 -5.57 1.98 4.84
N LEU A 60 -5.99 0.89 5.48
CA LEU A 60 -5.16 -0.32 5.65
C LEU A 60 -4.73 -0.90 4.30
N LEU A 61 -5.65 -0.97 3.33
CA LEU A 61 -5.36 -1.44 1.98
C LEU A 61 -4.32 -0.53 1.28
N CYS A 62 -4.39 0.79 1.47
CA CYS A 62 -3.35 1.69 0.97
C CYS A 62 -1.98 1.39 1.59
N PHE A 63 -1.93 1.13 2.90
CA PHE A 63 -0.70 0.76 3.60
C PHE A 63 -0.11 -0.56 3.09
N ASP A 64 -0.95 -1.58 2.91
CA ASP A 64 -0.51 -2.88 2.39
C ASP A 64 -0.04 -2.77 0.93
N TYR A 65 -0.70 -1.95 0.13
CA TYR A 65 -0.28 -1.65 -1.24
C TYR A 65 1.10 -0.98 -1.28
N TYR A 66 1.35 0.05 -0.46
CA TYR A 66 2.67 0.68 -0.39
C TYR A 66 3.75 -0.28 0.10
N ARG A 67 3.42 -1.16 1.05
CA ARG A 67 4.34 -2.22 1.50
C ARG A 67 4.70 -3.17 0.37
N LEU A 68 3.73 -3.57 -0.45
CA LEU A 68 3.95 -4.40 -1.63
C LEU A 68 4.89 -3.70 -2.63
N ILE A 69 4.68 -2.42 -2.91
CA ILE A 69 5.54 -1.63 -3.80
C ILE A 69 6.98 -1.63 -3.30
N VAL A 70 7.20 -1.31 -2.02
CA VAL A 70 8.55 -1.27 -1.43
C VAL A 70 9.22 -2.64 -1.50
N HIS A 71 8.48 -3.71 -1.22
CA HIS A 71 9.01 -5.07 -1.30
C HIS A 71 9.43 -5.45 -2.73
N VAL A 72 8.59 -5.14 -3.72
CA VAL A 72 8.89 -5.39 -5.14
C VAL A 72 10.10 -4.57 -5.59
N ASP A 73 10.17 -3.28 -5.25
CA ASP A 73 11.30 -2.43 -5.62
C ASP A 73 12.62 -2.92 -4.99
N ASN A 74 12.59 -3.30 -3.70
CA ASN A 74 13.75 -3.87 -3.02
C ASN A 74 14.19 -5.22 -3.61
N ARG A 75 13.27 -6.07 -4.07
CA ARG A 75 13.62 -7.29 -4.81
C ARG A 75 14.26 -6.97 -6.15
N ARG A 76 13.69 -6.02 -6.89
CA ARG A 76 14.20 -5.58 -8.19
C ARG A 76 15.62 -5.04 -8.08
N ARG A 77 15.89 -4.16 -7.11
CA ARG A 77 17.23 -3.60 -6.85
C ARG A 77 18.25 -4.69 -6.53
N ARG A 78 17.89 -5.68 -5.70
CA ARG A 78 18.77 -6.82 -5.38
C ARG A 78 19.06 -7.70 -6.60
N HIS A 79 18.07 -7.94 -7.44
CA HIS A 79 18.25 -8.70 -8.68
C HIS A 79 19.24 -8.00 -9.62
N PHE A 80 19.08 -6.69 -9.86
CA PHE A 80 20.00 -5.95 -10.72
C PHE A 80 21.40 -5.79 -10.12
N ALA A 81 21.52 -5.64 -8.79
CA ALA A 81 22.82 -5.61 -8.13
C ALA A 81 23.60 -6.94 -8.31
N HIS A 82 22.90 -8.08 -8.30
CA HIS A 82 23.52 -9.38 -8.57
C HIS A 82 23.88 -9.61 -10.05
N VAL A 83 23.13 -9.02 -10.98
CA VAL A 83 23.40 -9.14 -12.43
C VAL A 83 24.54 -8.21 -12.88
N ALA A 84 24.79 -7.13 -12.14
CA ALA A 84 25.85 -6.16 -12.44
C ALA A 84 27.20 -6.44 -11.74
N ALA A 85 27.28 -7.49 -10.91
CA ALA A 85 28.49 -7.92 -10.19
C ALA A 85 29.13 -9.13 -10.86
#